data_AF-A0A931Z5D2-F1
#
_entry.id   AF-A0A931Z5D2-F1
#
_cell.length_a   1.000
_cell.length_b   1.000
_cell.length_c   1.000
_cell.angle_alpha   90.00
_cell.angle_beta   90.00
_cell.angle_gamma   90.00
#
_symmetry.space_group_name_H-M   'P 1'
#
loop_
_entity.id
_entity.type
_entity.pdbx_description
1 polymer ?
#
loop_
_entity_poly.entity_id
_entity_poly.type
_entity_poly.pdbx_seq_one_letter_code
_entity_poly.pdbx_strand_id
1 'polypeptide(L)'
;MRILAVERELTPPGAAMPPDLLRQEAVDVWTLQKQGVIRDIWFTTQDRHAVIMLECANGAEARQRLAALPLARSGLIDFMVYELSSYDGYERLFSTGGAVPPPKHEEPPEY
;
A
#
# COMPACT_ATOMS: atom_id res chain seq x y z
N MET A 1 -4.20 5.54 -10.91
CA MET A 1 -3.52 6.00 -9.67
C MET A 1 -3.05 4.80 -8.86
N ARG A 2 -2.09 4.99 -7.94
CA ARG A 2 -1.61 3.93 -7.04
C ARG A 2 -2.41 3.92 -5.74
N ILE A 3 -2.76 2.74 -5.27
CA ILE A 3 -3.60 2.56 -4.09
C ILE A 3 -3.00 1.43 -3.25
N LEU A 4 -2.84 1.64 -1.96
CA LEU A 4 -2.45 0.60 -1.02
C LEU A 4 -3.70 0.02 -0.37
N ALA A 5 -3.84 -1.30 -0.38
CA ALA A 5 -4.83 -2.01 0.41
C ALA A 5 -4.14 -2.87 1.46
N VAL A 6 -4.61 -2.79 2.70
CA VAL A 6 -4.14 -3.60 3.82
C VAL A 6 -5.32 -4.40 4.35
N GLU A 7 -5.20 -5.72 4.31
CA GLU A 7 -6.21 -6.64 4.80
C GLU A 7 -6.44 -6.45 6.30
N ARG A 8 -7.70 -6.68 6.71
CA ARG A 8 -8.13 -6.84 8.08
C ARG A 8 -8.98 -8.11 8.16
N GLU A 9 -8.64 -9.00 9.08
CA GLU A 9 -9.50 -10.12 9.39
C GLU A 9 -10.77 -9.63 10.11
N LEU A 10 -11.92 -10.18 9.71
CA LEU A 10 -13.19 -9.99 10.39
C LEU A 10 -13.58 -11.21 11.23
N THR A 11 -12.91 -12.34 10.99
CA THR A 11 -13.10 -13.57 11.77
C THR A 11 -12.30 -13.58 13.06
N PRO A 12 -12.73 -14.35 14.08
CA PRO A 12 -11.92 -14.61 15.25
C PRO A 12 -10.56 -15.23 14.87
N PRO A 13 -9.47 -14.91 15.60
CA PRO A 13 -8.17 -15.51 15.38
C PRO A 13 -8.23 -17.04 15.38
N GLY A 14 -7.68 -17.67 14.34
CA GLY A 14 -7.62 -19.13 14.20
C GLY A 14 -8.84 -19.77 13.54
N ALA A 15 -9.83 -19.00 13.06
CA ALA A 15 -10.90 -19.53 12.23
C ALA A 15 -10.34 -20.07 10.90
N ALA A 16 -10.54 -21.37 10.65
CA ALA A 16 -10.07 -21.99 9.42
C ALA A 16 -10.89 -21.51 8.21
N MET A 17 -10.21 -20.95 7.21
CA MET A 17 -10.84 -20.61 5.93
C MET A 17 -11.02 -21.88 5.07
N PRO A 18 -12.16 -22.06 4.39
CA PRO A 18 -12.39 -23.23 3.54
C PRO A 18 -11.35 -23.34 2.42
N PRO A 19 -10.70 -24.51 2.19
CA PRO A 19 -9.66 -24.66 1.18
C PRO A 19 -10.08 -24.31 -0.25
N ASP A 20 -11.32 -24.66 -0.62
CA ASP A 20 -11.85 -24.33 -1.95
C ASP A 20 -12.04 -22.82 -2.13
N LEU A 21 -12.41 -22.11 -1.07
CA LEU A 21 -12.55 -20.66 -1.08
C LEU A 21 -11.17 -19.99 -1.22
N LEU A 22 -10.16 -20.49 -0.51
CA LEU A 22 -8.77 -20.03 -0.67
C LEU A 22 -8.23 -20.26 -2.07
N ARG A 23 -8.60 -21.37 -2.72
CA ARG A 23 -8.21 -21.64 -4.10
C ARG A 23 -8.87 -20.66 -5.06
N GLN A 24 -10.16 -20.37 -4.89
CA GLN A 24 -10.88 -19.37 -5.68
C GLN A 24 -10.29 -17.98 -5.49
N GLU A 25 -9.96 -17.61 -4.25
CA GLU A 25 -9.28 -16.36 -3.93
C GLU A 25 -7.98 -16.22 -4.74
N ALA A 26 -7.14 -17.25 -4.73
CA ALA A 26 -5.87 -17.24 -5.45
C ALA A 26 -6.06 -17.08 -6.98
N VAL A 27 -7.10 -17.70 -7.55
CA VAL A 27 -7.43 -17.56 -8.99
C VAL A 27 -7.84 -16.13 -9.33
N ASP A 28 -8.68 -15.52 -8.51
CA ASP A 28 -9.19 -14.16 -8.75
C ASP A 28 -8.08 -13.12 -8.55
N VAL A 29 -7.25 -13.27 -7.51
CA VAL A 29 -6.05 -12.43 -7.28
C VAL A 29 -5.08 -12.54 -8.46
N TRP A 30 -4.79 -13.76 -8.92
CA TRP A 30 -3.93 -13.97 -10.09
C TRP A 30 -4.51 -13.28 -11.34
N THR A 31 -5.82 -13.37 -11.55
CA THR A 31 -6.50 -12.75 -12.69
C THR A 31 -6.36 -11.23 -12.65
N LEU A 32 -6.57 -10.62 -11.50
CA LEU A 32 -6.38 -9.17 -11.31
C LEU A 32 -4.94 -8.75 -11.53
N GLN A 33 -3.97 -9.57 -11.11
CA GLN A 33 -2.55 -9.32 -11.35
C GLN A 33 -2.21 -9.40 -12.84
N LYS A 34 -2.77 -10.37 -13.57
CA LYS A 34 -2.63 -10.48 -15.03
C LYS A 34 -3.25 -9.31 -15.79
N GLN A 35 -4.30 -8.72 -15.26
CA GLN A 35 -4.94 -7.52 -15.80
C GLN A 35 -4.19 -6.23 -15.45
N GLY A 36 -3.16 -6.30 -14.59
CA GLY A 36 -2.41 -5.15 -14.12
C GLY A 36 -3.11 -4.32 -13.04
N VAL A 37 -4.27 -4.78 -12.54
CA VAL A 37 -5.01 -4.12 -11.46
C VAL A 37 -4.29 -4.31 -10.13
N ILE A 38 -3.80 -5.52 -9.85
CA ILE A 38 -2.85 -5.76 -8.76
C ILE A 38 -1.45 -5.67 -9.34
N ARG A 39 -0.64 -4.75 -8.84
CA ARG A 39 0.76 -4.59 -9.24
C ARG A 39 1.65 -5.53 -8.45
N ASP A 40 1.45 -5.55 -7.14
CA ASP A 40 2.21 -6.35 -6.21
C ASP A 40 1.33 -6.76 -5.01
N ILE A 41 1.67 -7.88 -4.39
CA ILE A 41 1.00 -8.41 -3.22
C ILE A 41 2.00 -9.13 -2.31
N TRP A 42 1.87 -8.90 -1.00
CA TRP A 42 2.70 -9.51 0.03
C TRP A 42 1.86 -9.92 1.24
N PHE A 43 2.44 -10.75 2.11
CA PHE A 43 1.89 -11.00 3.43
C PHE A 43 2.78 -10.33 4.49
N THR A 44 2.17 -9.76 5.54
CA THR A 44 2.91 -9.33 6.72
C THR A 44 3.54 -10.54 7.41
N THR A 45 4.71 -10.35 8.05
CA THR A 45 5.46 -11.47 8.65
C THR A 45 4.92 -11.92 9.99
N GLN A 46 4.20 -11.05 10.70
CA GLN A 46 3.68 -11.33 12.03
C GLN A 46 2.33 -12.05 11.97
N ASP A 47 1.36 -11.44 11.28
CA ASP A 47 -0.04 -11.87 11.30
C ASP A 47 -0.53 -12.36 9.93
N ARG A 48 0.35 -12.41 8.93
CA ARG A 48 0.08 -12.93 7.58
C ARG A 48 -1.10 -12.26 6.85
N HIS A 49 -1.31 -10.97 7.10
CA HIS A 49 -2.31 -10.15 6.39
C HIS A 49 -1.82 -9.76 5.00
N ALA A 50 -2.70 -9.79 4.00
CA ALA A 50 -2.37 -9.32 2.67
C ALA A 50 -2.15 -7.80 2.62
N VAL A 51 -1.06 -7.39 1.98
CA VAL A 51 -0.74 -6.00 1.64
C VAL A 51 -0.63 -5.92 0.12
N ILE A 52 -1.48 -5.11 -0.50
CA ILE A 52 -1.68 -5.11 -1.95
C ILE A 52 -1.44 -3.71 -2.50
N MET A 53 -0.60 -3.61 -3.53
CA MET A 53 -0.46 -2.42 -4.35
C MET A 53 -1.36 -2.54 -5.58
N LEU A 54 -2.31 -1.62 -5.73
CA LEU A 54 -3.29 -1.60 -6.81
C LEU A 54 -3.06 -0.42 -7.75
N GLU A 55 -3.43 -0.63 -9.01
CA GLU A 55 -3.56 0.39 -10.04
C GLU A 55 -5.02 0.47 -10.48
N CYS A 56 -5.72 1.52 -10.03
CA CYS A 56 -7.14 1.76 -10.33
C CYS A 56 -7.37 3.25 -10.63
N ALA A 57 -8.59 3.63 -11.02
CA ALA A 57 -8.95 5.03 -11.24
C ALA A 57 -9.07 5.84 -9.93
N ASN A 58 -9.64 5.23 -8.88
CA ASN A 58 -9.85 5.81 -7.55
C ASN A 58 -10.06 4.74 -6.48
N GLY A 59 -10.13 5.16 -5.22
CA GLY A 59 -10.37 4.30 -4.05
C GLY A 59 -11.71 3.57 -4.09
N ALA A 60 -12.74 4.13 -4.73
CA ALA A 60 -14.03 3.46 -4.86
C ALA A 60 -13.93 2.25 -5.82
N GLU A 61 -13.25 2.40 -6.97
CA GLU A 61 -12.99 1.28 -7.87
C GLU A 61 -12.15 0.20 -7.16
N ALA A 62 -11.10 0.58 -6.44
CA ALA A 62 -10.28 -0.38 -5.71
C ALA A 62 -11.11 -1.17 -4.67
N ARG A 63 -11.96 -0.48 -3.89
CA ARG A 63 -12.88 -1.14 -2.95
C ARG A 63 -13.84 -2.09 -3.65
N GLN A 64 -14.39 -1.70 -4.80
CA GLN A 64 -15.29 -2.55 -5.57
C GLN A 64 -14.59 -3.83 -6.06
N ARG A 65 -13.37 -3.70 -6.60
CA ARG A 65 -12.55 -4.82 -7.07
C ARG A 65 -12.21 -5.77 -5.93
N LEU A 66 -11.77 -5.23 -4.79
CA LEU A 66 -11.40 -6.02 -3.61
C LEU A 66 -12.62 -6.68 -2.96
N ALA A 67 -13.76 -5.99 -2.84
CA ALA A 67 -14.99 -6.55 -2.29
C ALA A 67 -15.58 -7.68 -3.15
N ALA A 68 -15.18 -7.75 -4.42
CA ALA A 68 -15.56 -8.85 -5.30
C ALA A 68 -14.75 -10.13 -5.05
N LEU A 69 -13.59 -10.04 -4.37
CA LEU A 69 -12.78 -11.21 -4.05
C LEU A 69 -13.55 -12.19 -3.14
N PRO A 70 -13.43 -13.51 -3.35
CA PRO A 70 -14.18 -14.52 -2.60
C PRO A 70 -14.13 -14.36 -1.07
N LEU A 71 -12.96 -14.14 -0.47
CA LEU A 71 -12.82 -13.96 0.98
C LEU A 71 -13.52 -12.69 1.47
N ALA A 72 -13.32 -11.57 0.78
CA ALA A 72 -13.94 -10.29 1.13
C ALA A 72 -15.47 -10.33 0.96
N ARG A 73 -15.95 -10.87 -0.17
CA ARG A 73 -17.37 -11.05 -0.47
C ARG A 73 -18.07 -11.95 0.54
N SER A 74 -17.36 -12.94 1.07
CA SER A 74 -17.85 -13.83 2.13
C SER A 74 -17.82 -13.21 3.54
N GLY A 75 -17.30 -12.00 3.69
CA GLY A 75 -17.22 -11.29 4.97
C GLY A 75 -16.17 -11.83 5.94
N LEU A 76 -15.19 -12.60 5.44
CA LEU A 76 -14.10 -13.15 6.26
C LEU A 76 -12.99 -12.12 6.48
N ILE A 77 -12.77 -11.27 5.48
CA ILE A 77 -11.78 -10.19 5.49
C ILE A 77 -12.41 -8.89 4.96
N ASP A 78 -11.75 -7.78 5.25
CA ASP A 78 -11.98 -6.48 4.62
C ASP A 78 -10.63 -5.82 4.31
N PHE A 79 -10.63 -4.73 3.56
CA PHE A 79 -9.42 -3.98 3.23
C PHE A 79 -9.52 -2.51 3.66
N MET A 80 -8.50 -2.05 4.39
CA MET A 80 -8.23 -0.62 4.49
C MET A 80 -7.61 -0.14 3.19
N VAL A 81 -8.23 0.85 2.54
CA VAL A 81 -7.80 1.36 1.25
C VAL A 81 -7.28 2.79 1.40
N TYR A 82 -6.04 3.00 0.94
CA TYR A 82 -5.33 4.27 0.97
C TYR A 82 -4.99 4.70 -0.45
N GLU A 83 -5.54 5.83 -0.89
CA GLU A 83 -5.12 6.49 -2.12
C GLU A 83 -3.73 7.10 -1.92
N LEU A 84 -2.80 6.75 -2.80
CA LEU A 84 -1.41 7.19 -2.69
C LEU A 84 -1.12 8.33 -3.65
N SER A 85 -0.39 9.33 -3.14
CA SER A 85 0.26 10.35 -3.96
C SER A 85 1.76 10.07 -4.03
N SER A 86 2.39 10.51 -5.12
CA SER A 86 3.85 10.50 -5.21
C SER A 86 4.44 11.35 -4.09
N TYR A 87 5.60 10.94 -3.59
CA TYR A 87 6.34 11.74 -2.61
C TYR A 87 6.92 12.99 -3.28
N ASP A 88 6.28 14.14 -3.07
CA ASP A 88 6.67 15.45 -3.59
C ASP A 88 7.85 16.08 -2.83
N GLY A 89 8.21 15.54 -1.66
CA GLY A 89 9.24 16.11 -0.80
C GLY A 89 10.64 16.19 -1.43
N TYR A 90 10.88 15.51 -2.56
CA TYR A 90 12.10 15.68 -3.35
C TYR A 90 12.21 17.05 -4.02
N GLU A 91 11.10 17.78 -4.23
CA GLU A 91 11.11 19.14 -4.77
C GLU A 91 11.96 20.10 -3.92
N ARG A 92 12.05 19.85 -2.60
CA ARG A 92 12.89 20.63 -1.68
C ARG A 92 14.38 20.56 -2.04
N LEU A 93 14.84 19.47 -2.67
CA LEU A 93 16.23 19.31 -3.10
C LEU A 93 16.60 20.21 -4.29
N PHE A 94 15.60 20.66 -5.05
CA PHE A 94 15.79 21.40 -6.30
C PHE A 94 15.24 22.83 -6.23
N SER A 95 14.68 23.23 -5.09
CA SER A 95 14.22 24.59 -4.83
C SER A 95 15.43 25.49 -4.51
N THR A 96 15.94 26.20 -5.50
CA THR A 96 17.03 27.19 -5.36
C THR A 96 16.56 28.38 -4.51
N GLY A 97 16.69 28.27 -3.19
CA GLY A 97 16.27 29.35 -2.26
C GLY A 97 16.91 29.33 -0.88
N GLY A 98 17.75 28.34 -0.55
CA GLY A 98 18.55 28.35 0.67
C GLY A 98 19.93 28.95 0.39
N ALA A 99 20.06 30.27 0.37
CA ALA A 99 21.38 30.88 0.51
C ALA A 99 21.93 30.48 1.88
N VAL A 100 22.89 29.56 1.90
CA VAL A 100 23.75 29.36 3.07
C VAL A 100 24.55 30.66 3.18
N PRO A 101 24.36 31.49 4.21
CA PRO A 101 25.21 32.66 4.39
C PRO A 101 26.65 32.17 4.53
N PRO A 102 27.63 32.85 3.90
CA PRO A 102 29.02 32.45 4.04
C PRO A 102 29.38 32.40 5.54
N PRO A 103 30.20 31.42 5.96
CA PRO A 103 30.67 31.37 7.33
C PRO A 103 31.28 32.73 7.68
N LYS A 104 30.86 33.33 8.79
CA LYS A 104 31.55 34.49 9.33
C LYS A 104 32.99 34.06 9.55
N HIS A 105 33.94 34.77 8.94
CA HIS A 105 35.34 34.64 9.29
C HIS A 105 35.48 35.03 10.76
N GLU A 106 35.48 34.04 11.67
CA GLU A 106 35.99 34.22 13.00
C GLU A 106 37.51 34.22 12.87
N GLU A 107 38.11 35.40 13.02
CA GLU A 107 39.56 35.51 13.13
C GLU A 107 40.03 34.61 14.29
N PRO A 108 41.06 33.77 14.07
CA PRO A 108 41.56 32.91 15.11
C PRO A 108 42.09 33.77 16.28
N PRO A 109 41.92 33.32 17.54
CA PRO A 109 42.39 34.08 18.68
C PRO A 109 43.90 34.32 18.56
N GLU A 110 44.30 35.57 18.71
CA GLU A 110 45.71 35.93 18.90
C GLU A 110 46.20 35.22 20.16
N TYR A 111 47.21 34.35 19.98
CA TYR A 111 47.86 33.60 21.05
C TYR A 111 48.89 34.46 21.79
#